data_AF-A0A256JK02-F1
#
_entry.id   AF-A0A256JK02-F1
#
_cell.length_a   1.000
_cell.length_b   1.000
_cell.length_c   1.000
_cell.angle_alpha   90.00
_cell.angle_beta   90.00
_cell.angle_gamma   90.00
#
_symmetry.space_group_name_H-M   'P 1'
#
loop_
_entity.id
_entity.type
_entity.pdbx_description
1 polymer ?
#
loop_
_entity_poly.entity_id
_entity_poly.type
_entity_poly.pdbx_seq_one_letter_code
_entity_poly.pdbx_strand_id
1 'polypeptide(L)'
;MAAWKRGETGYPIVDAGMRQLREEAFMHNRVRMIVASFLTKDLLADWRHGYDHFRERLADHDTANDNGGWQWAASTGTDAQPYFRIFNPMTQGERYDPDAEYITAYVPELRGVEPDLIHEWHELSPTQRANAAPAYPAPIVDHSERREEALAMYKRARGEDPEED
;
A
#
# COMPACT_ATOMS: atom_id res chain seq x y z
N MET A 1 -9.58 1.36 -6.59
CA MET A 1 -9.65 -0.12 -6.49
C MET A 1 -8.99 -0.86 -7.66
N ALA A 2 -9.33 -0.55 -8.93
CA ALA A 2 -8.77 -1.29 -10.07
C ALA A 2 -7.23 -1.18 -10.19
N ALA A 3 -6.68 0.03 -9.99
CA ALA A 3 -5.23 0.27 -9.96
C ALA A 3 -4.51 -0.57 -8.89
N TRP A 4 -5.04 -0.61 -7.66
CA TRP A 4 -4.51 -1.43 -6.57
C TRP A 4 -4.49 -2.92 -6.93
N LYS A 5 -5.60 -3.47 -7.45
CA LYS A 5 -5.65 -4.88 -7.88
C LYS A 5 -4.66 -5.21 -9.01
N ARG A 6 -4.28 -4.24 -9.84
CA ARG A 6 -3.33 -4.44 -10.95
C ARG A 6 -1.87 -4.14 -10.59
N GLY A 7 -1.62 -3.44 -9.48
CA GLY A 7 -0.29 -2.92 -9.15
C GLY A 7 0.11 -1.79 -10.09
N GLU A 8 -0.78 -0.79 -10.21
CA GLU A 8 -0.62 0.44 -11.01
C GLU A 8 -0.95 1.67 -10.16
N THR A 9 -0.58 1.65 -8.87
CA THR A 9 -0.86 2.73 -7.91
C THR A 9 0.17 3.85 -7.98
N GLY A 10 1.34 3.62 -8.57
CA GLY A 10 2.46 4.55 -8.53
C GLY A 10 3.20 4.52 -7.19
N TYR A 11 2.95 3.52 -6.34
CA TYR A 11 3.68 3.26 -5.10
C TYR A 11 4.47 1.95 -5.26
N PRO A 12 5.80 2.01 -5.54
CA PRO A 12 6.57 0.85 -6.01
C PRO A 12 6.45 -0.42 -5.17
N ILE A 13 6.52 -0.31 -3.84
CA ILE A 13 6.40 -1.49 -2.96
C ILE A 13 4.98 -2.07 -2.95
N VAL A 14 3.96 -1.24 -3.11
CA VAL A 14 2.56 -1.68 -3.20
C VAL A 14 2.34 -2.39 -4.53
N ASP A 15 2.82 -1.79 -5.61
CA ASP A 15 2.70 -2.32 -6.95
C ASP A 15 3.46 -3.64 -7.11
N ALA A 16 4.69 -3.73 -6.58
CA ALA A 16 5.46 -4.97 -6.53
C ALA A 16 4.70 -6.08 -5.80
N GLY A 17 4.11 -5.78 -4.63
CA GLY A 17 3.27 -6.73 -3.89
C GLY A 17 2.08 -7.23 -4.70
N MET A 18 1.31 -6.32 -5.26
CA MET A 18 0.10 -6.68 -6.01
C MET A 18 0.42 -7.45 -7.30
N ARG A 19 1.60 -7.21 -7.90
CA ARG A 19 2.11 -7.97 -9.05
C ARG A 19 2.61 -9.36 -8.63
N GLN A 20 3.35 -9.47 -7.53
CA GLN A 20 3.75 -10.76 -6.95
C GLN A 20 2.53 -11.64 -6.67
N LEU A 21 1.50 -11.09 -6.01
CA LEU A 21 0.27 -11.83 -5.71
C LEU A 21 -0.39 -12.41 -6.97
N ARG A 22 -0.37 -11.65 -8.07
CA ARG A 22 -0.95 -12.09 -9.34
C ARG A 22 -0.12 -13.18 -10.01
N GLU A 23 1.20 -13.10 -9.91
CA GLU A 23 2.12 -14.01 -10.61
C GLU A 23 2.36 -15.30 -9.84
N GLU A 24 2.43 -15.24 -8.52
CA GLU A 24 2.87 -16.34 -7.67
C GLU A 24 1.80 -16.88 -6.74
N ALA A 25 0.63 -16.23 -6.67
CA ALA A 25 -0.42 -16.55 -5.69
C ALA A 25 0.10 -16.51 -4.23
N PHE A 26 1.17 -15.75 -3.98
CA PHE A 26 1.82 -15.61 -2.69
C PHE A 26 2.26 -14.16 -2.49
N MET A 27 2.35 -13.73 -1.23
CA MET A 27 2.91 -12.43 -0.88
C MET A 27 3.53 -12.52 0.50
N HIS A 28 4.75 -12.04 0.68
CA HIS A 28 5.38 -12.02 2.01
C HIS A 28 4.53 -11.20 3.01
N ASN A 29 4.44 -11.65 4.26
CA ASN A 29 3.54 -11.06 5.26
C ASN A 29 3.75 -9.54 5.45
N ARG A 30 5.00 -9.06 5.41
CA ARG A 30 5.29 -7.62 5.48
C ARG A 30 4.61 -6.85 4.34
N VAL A 31 4.67 -7.39 3.13
CA VAL A 31 4.07 -6.74 1.95
C VAL A 31 2.54 -6.82 2.03
N ARG A 32 1.97 -7.92 2.54
CA ARG A 32 0.52 -8.01 2.85
C ARG A 32 0.06 -6.87 3.75
N MET A 33 0.82 -6.59 4.82
CA MET A 33 0.53 -5.46 5.73
C MET A 33 0.59 -4.11 5.02
N ILE A 34 1.58 -3.89 4.15
CA ILE A 34 1.75 -2.65 3.40
C ILE A 34 0.58 -2.43 2.43
N VAL A 35 0.25 -3.41 1.60
CA VAL A 35 -0.83 -3.27 0.60
C VAL A 35 -2.20 -3.16 1.25
N ALA A 36 -2.43 -3.82 2.39
CA ALA A 36 -3.67 -3.73 3.15
C ALA A 36 -3.83 -2.37 3.85
N SER A 37 -2.74 -1.85 4.44
CA SER A 37 -2.71 -0.49 5.00
C SER A 37 -2.97 0.54 3.91
N PHE A 38 -2.31 0.44 2.76
CA PHE A 38 -2.54 1.33 1.63
C PHE A 38 -4.00 1.33 1.16
N LEU A 39 -4.61 0.15 1.04
CA LEU A 39 -6.02 0.07 0.65
C LEU A 39 -6.95 0.78 1.64
N THR A 40 -6.72 0.59 2.95
CA THR A 40 -7.65 1.05 3.99
C THR A 40 -7.37 2.46 4.50
N LYS A 41 -6.15 2.97 4.35
CA LYS A 41 -5.72 4.28 4.89
C LYS A 41 -5.44 5.28 3.78
N ASP A 42 -4.74 4.87 2.71
CA ASP A 42 -4.44 5.77 1.59
C ASP A 42 -5.59 5.86 0.60
N LEU A 43 -6.26 4.74 0.32
CA LEU A 43 -7.40 4.70 -0.59
C LEU A 43 -8.76 4.82 0.12
N LEU A 44 -8.77 4.83 1.45
CA LEU A 44 -9.97 4.89 2.30
C LEU A 44 -11.05 3.87 1.88
N ALA A 45 -10.62 2.71 1.37
CA ALA A 45 -11.53 1.69 0.86
C ALA A 45 -11.91 0.69 1.96
N ASP A 46 -13.10 0.10 1.83
CA ASP A 46 -13.53 -1.00 2.69
C ASP A 46 -12.56 -2.19 2.57
N TRP A 47 -12.03 -2.62 3.70
CA TRP A 47 -11.09 -3.74 3.80
C TRP A 47 -11.67 -5.04 3.23
N ARG A 48 -12.99 -5.21 3.24
CA ARG A 48 -13.67 -6.41 2.70
C ARG A 48 -13.35 -6.61 1.22
N HIS A 49 -13.17 -5.54 0.46
CA HIS A 49 -12.75 -5.64 -0.93
C HIS A 49 -11.34 -6.20 -1.12
N GLY A 50 -10.45 -5.89 -0.18
CA GLY A 50 -9.10 -6.42 -0.12
C GLY A 50 -9.10 -7.89 0.28
N TYR A 51 -9.88 -8.23 1.32
CA TYR A 51 -10.11 -9.61 1.75
C TYR A 51 -10.64 -10.48 0.61
N ASP A 52 -11.69 -10.04 -0.09
CA ASP A 52 -12.25 -10.79 -1.22
C ASP A 52 -11.23 -11.01 -2.33
N HIS A 53 -10.39 -10.00 -2.60
CA HIS A 53 -9.33 -10.14 -3.60
C HIS A 53 -8.24 -11.13 -3.17
N PHE A 54 -7.83 -11.09 -1.90
CA PHE A 54 -6.84 -12.02 -1.33
C PHE A 54 -7.38 -13.45 -1.34
N ARG A 55 -8.65 -13.65 -0.97
CA ARG A 55 -9.34 -14.94 -1.04
C ARG A 55 -9.32 -15.56 -2.45
N GLU A 56 -9.42 -14.75 -3.48
CA GLU A 56 -9.38 -15.21 -4.88
C GLU A 56 -7.97 -15.53 -5.40
N ARG A 57 -6.92 -15.00 -4.76
CA ARG A 57 -5.56 -14.98 -5.32
C ARG A 57 -4.51 -15.71 -4.50
N LEU A 58 -4.66 -15.77 -3.19
CA LEU A 58 -3.67 -16.42 -2.32
C LEU A 58 -3.83 -17.94 -2.35
N ALA A 59 -2.75 -18.64 -2.68
CA ALA A 59 -2.66 -20.09 -2.58
C ALA A 59 -2.72 -20.57 -1.12
N ASP A 60 -2.25 -19.73 -0.18
CA ASP A 60 -2.24 -19.98 1.26
C ASP A 60 -3.39 -19.28 2.01
N HIS A 61 -4.48 -18.94 1.31
CA HIS A 61 -5.62 -18.27 1.94
C HIS A 61 -6.17 -19.10 3.10
N ASP A 62 -6.32 -18.45 4.26
CA ASP A 62 -7.03 -18.98 5.41
C ASP A 62 -8.01 -17.94 5.94
N THR A 63 -9.27 -18.33 6.07
CA THR A 63 -10.34 -17.38 6.42
C THR A 63 -10.11 -16.71 7.78
N ALA A 64 -9.57 -17.42 8.78
CA ALA A 64 -9.35 -16.85 10.09
C ALA A 64 -8.16 -15.87 10.08
N ASN A 65 -7.03 -16.31 9.52
CA ASN A 65 -5.81 -15.51 9.45
C ASN A 65 -6.00 -14.27 8.58
N ASP A 66 -6.55 -14.41 7.38
CA ASP A 66 -6.72 -13.28 6.46
C ASP A 66 -7.77 -12.28 6.97
N ASN A 67 -8.88 -12.76 7.55
CA ASN A 67 -9.88 -11.86 8.13
C ASN A 67 -9.28 -11.05 9.29
N GLY A 68 -8.54 -11.71 10.19
CA GLY A 68 -7.82 -11.04 11.27
C GLY A 68 -6.81 -10.02 10.77
N GLY A 69 -6.00 -10.38 9.76
CA GLY A 69 -5.02 -9.49 9.16
C GLY A 69 -5.63 -8.25 8.50
N TRP A 70 -6.75 -8.41 7.79
CA TRP A 70 -7.46 -7.29 7.18
C TRP A 70 -8.13 -6.38 8.21
N GLN A 71 -8.77 -6.94 9.24
CA GLN A 71 -9.32 -6.15 10.34
C GLN A 71 -8.23 -5.36 11.07
N TRP A 72 -7.09 -6.02 11.34
CA TRP A 72 -5.93 -5.42 11.97
C TRP A 72 -5.42 -4.20 11.19
N ALA A 73 -5.23 -4.33 9.87
CA ALA A 73 -4.79 -3.23 9.00
C ALA A 73 -5.83 -2.10 8.92
N ALA A 74 -7.12 -2.44 8.92
CA ALA A 74 -8.22 -1.48 8.93
C ALA A 74 -8.42 -0.77 10.28
N SER A 75 -7.63 -1.10 11.30
CA SER A 75 -7.83 -0.62 12.68
C SER A 75 -9.22 -0.94 13.25
N THR A 76 -9.72 -2.13 12.93
CA THR A 76 -10.99 -2.67 13.44
C THR A 76 -10.74 -4.01 14.15
N GLY A 77 -11.67 -4.43 15.01
CA GLY A 77 -11.56 -5.71 15.73
C GLY A 77 -10.75 -5.64 17.03
N THR A 78 -10.47 -6.81 17.60
CA THR A 78 -10.02 -6.96 19.00
C THR A 78 -8.57 -6.51 19.25
N ASP A 79 -7.64 -6.80 18.35
CA ASP A 79 -6.21 -6.47 18.47
C ASP A 79 -5.74 -5.49 17.37
N ALA A 80 -6.61 -4.55 17.01
CA ALA A 80 -6.39 -3.61 15.92
C ALA A 80 -5.09 -2.80 16.05
N GLN A 81 -4.39 -2.56 14.93
CA GLN A 81 -3.38 -1.51 14.90
C GLN A 81 -4.06 -0.16 15.26
N PRO A 82 -3.46 0.65 16.15
CA PRO A 82 -4.00 1.98 16.43
C PRO A 82 -4.16 2.80 15.14
N TYR A 83 -5.35 3.37 14.92
CA TYR A 83 -5.71 4.03 13.66
C TYR A 83 -4.79 5.19 13.26
N PHE A 84 -4.16 5.83 14.25
CA PHE A 84 -3.22 6.93 14.01
C PHE A 84 -1.84 6.48 13.52
N ARG A 85 -1.55 5.18 13.58
CA ARG A 85 -0.36 4.61 12.95
C ARG A 85 -0.71 4.27 11.49
N ILE A 86 -0.42 5.20 10.60
CA ILE A 86 -0.56 5.00 9.14
C ILE A 86 0.84 4.73 8.59
N PHE A 87 0.99 3.65 7.82
CA PHE A 87 2.28 3.35 7.20
C PHE A 87 2.50 4.28 6.02
N ASN A 88 3.65 4.94 5.98
CA ASN A 88 4.12 5.52 4.73
C ASN A 88 4.68 4.37 3.88
N PRO A 89 4.05 4.00 2.75
CA PRO A 89 4.50 2.89 1.92
C PRO A 89 5.94 3.07 1.44
N MET A 90 6.38 4.31 1.20
CA MET A 90 7.72 4.61 0.70
C MET A 90 8.80 4.29 1.74
N THR A 91 8.61 4.74 3.00
CA THR A 91 9.54 4.40 4.09
C THR A 91 9.50 2.92 4.47
N GLN A 92 8.38 2.23 4.23
CA GLN A 92 8.35 0.77 4.34
C GLN A 92 9.15 0.10 3.22
N GLY A 93 9.06 0.59 1.99
CA GLY A 93 9.88 0.14 0.86
C GLY A 93 11.36 0.28 1.17
N GLU A 94 11.82 1.48 1.47
CA GLU A 94 13.23 1.77 1.81
C GLU A 94 13.75 0.89 2.95
N ARG A 95 12.94 0.70 4.00
CA ARG A 95 13.34 -0.08 5.17
C ARG A 95 13.47 -1.58 4.89
N TYR A 96 12.58 -2.14 4.07
CA TYR A 96 12.46 -3.60 3.88
C TYR A 96 12.99 -4.10 2.53
N ASP A 97 13.30 -3.17 1.62
CA ASP A 97 13.87 -3.39 0.29
C ASP A 97 14.81 -2.22 -0.07
N PRO A 98 15.88 -1.96 0.71
CA PRO A 98 16.71 -0.75 0.56
C PRO A 98 17.31 -0.61 -0.83
N ASP A 99 17.74 -1.72 -1.43
CA ASP A 99 18.34 -1.75 -2.77
C ASP A 99 17.29 -1.86 -3.91
N ALA A 100 15.99 -1.80 -3.57
CA ALA A 100 14.86 -1.95 -4.50
C ALA A 100 14.88 -3.25 -5.33
N GLU A 101 15.51 -4.32 -4.82
CA GLU A 101 15.62 -5.61 -5.51
C GLU A 101 14.26 -6.28 -5.66
N TYR A 102 13.46 -6.30 -4.58
CA TYR A 102 12.10 -6.86 -4.63
C TYR A 102 11.20 -6.03 -5.55
N ILE A 103 11.27 -4.70 -5.45
CA ILE A 103 10.49 -3.81 -6.31
C ILE A 103 10.82 -4.05 -7.78
N THR A 104 12.10 -4.03 -8.16
CA THR A 104 12.51 -4.13 -9.56
C THR A 104 12.36 -5.55 -10.14
N ALA A 105 12.26 -6.58 -9.28
CA ALA A 105 11.87 -7.92 -9.70
C ALA A 105 10.47 -7.94 -10.32
N TYR A 106 9.47 -7.35 -9.63
CA TYR A 106 8.06 -7.36 -10.04
C TYR A 106 7.60 -6.10 -10.80
N VAL A 107 8.37 -5.02 -10.75
CA VAL A 107 8.10 -3.76 -11.46
C VAL A 107 9.22 -3.54 -12.49
N PRO A 108 9.20 -4.26 -13.62
CA PRO A 108 10.29 -4.25 -14.60
C PRO A 108 10.59 -2.87 -15.20
N GLU A 109 9.59 -1.99 -15.24
CA GLU A 109 9.75 -0.62 -15.73
C GLU A 109 10.66 0.26 -14.84
N LEU A 110 10.95 -0.16 -13.60
CA LEU A 110 11.88 0.51 -12.69
C LEU A 110 13.28 -0.10 -12.70
N ARG A 111 13.56 -1.12 -13.52
CA ARG A 111 14.89 -1.73 -13.59
C ARG A 111 15.92 -0.72 -14.12
N GLY A 112 17.01 -0.56 -13.39
CA GLY A 112 18.07 0.40 -13.72
C GLY A 112 17.80 1.82 -13.24
N VAL A 113 16.71 2.06 -12.51
CA VAL A 113 16.50 3.29 -11.74
C VAL A 113 17.23 3.14 -10.40
N GLU A 114 17.90 4.21 -9.96
CA GLU A 114 18.57 4.24 -8.65
C GLU A 114 17.55 3.99 -7.51
N PRO A 115 17.88 3.16 -6.51
CA PRO A 115 16.97 2.81 -5.42
C PRO A 115 16.38 4.03 -4.69
N ASP A 116 17.19 5.07 -4.45
CA ASP A 116 16.74 6.30 -3.80
C ASP A 116 15.60 6.97 -4.58
N LEU A 117 15.69 7.02 -5.92
CA LEU A 117 14.62 7.58 -6.76
C LEU A 117 13.34 6.71 -6.75
N ILE A 118 13.48 5.40 -6.58
CA ILE A 118 12.34 4.48 -6.43
C ILE A 118 11.64 4.76 -5.09
N HIS A 119 12.41 4.88 -4.00
CA HIS A 119 11.87 5.14 -2.66
C HIS A 119 11.36 6.58 -2.48
N GLU A 120 11.78 7.51 -3.33
CA GLU A 120 11.28 8.90 -3.36
C GLU A 120 10.22 9.14 -4.45
N TRP A 121 9.75 8.10 -5.17
CA TRP A 121 8.92 8.26 -6.38
C TRP A 121 7.73 9.21 -6.25
N HIS A 122 7.11 9.23 -5.07
CA HIS A 122 5.97 10.10 -4.76
C HIS A 122 6.30 11.60 -4.73
N GLU A 123 7.52 11.97 -4.34
CA GLU A 123 8.00 13.35 -4.23
C GLU A 123 8.58 13.88 -5.55
N LEU A 124 8.92 12.98 -6.47
CA LEU A 124 9.47 13.36 -7.77
C LEU A 124 8.48 14.23 -8.55
N SER A 125 8.99 15.22 -9.27
CA SER A 125 8.21 15.97 -10.25
C SER A 125 7.82 15.08 -11.45
N PRO A 126 6.78 15.45 -12.22
CA PRO A 126 6.44 14.75 -13.46
C PRO A 126 7.63 14.58 -14.42
N THR A 127 8.49 15.60 -14.53
CA THR A 127 9.70 15.55 -15.37
C THR A 127 10.73 14.56 -14.84
N GLN A 128 10.97 14.52 -13.52
CA GLN A 128 11.90 13.55 -12.93
C GLN A 128 11.42 12.11 -13.16
N ARG A 129 10.13 11.82 -12.94
CA ARG A 129 9.54 10.50 -13.22
C ARG A 129 9.64 10.11 -14.69
N ALA A 130 9.31 11.04 -15.60
CA ALA A 130 9.40 10.79 -17.03
C ALA A 130 10.83 10.49 -17.50
N ASN A 131 11.84 11.11 -16.87
CA ASN A 131 13.24 10.85 -17.17
C ASN A 131 13.74 9.53 -16.57
N ALA A 132 13.30 9.16 -15.37
CA ALA A 132 13.73 7.95 -14.68
C ALA A 132 13.07 6.68 -15.24
N ALA A 133 11.74 6.67 -15.33
CA ALA A 133 10.96 5.54 -15.82
C ALA A 133 9.62 6.01 -16.42
N PRO A 134 9.58 6.39 -17.71
CA PRO A 134 8.39 6.97 -18.34
C PRO A 134 7.19 6.01 -18.43
N ALA A 135 7.42 4.70 -18.27
CA ALA A 135 6.37 3.68 -18.30
C ALA A 135 5.76 3.41 -16.92
N TYR A 136 6.38 3.85 -15.81
CA TYR A 136 5.85 3.65 -14.47
C TYR A 136 4.91 4.81 -14.08
N PRO A 137 3.70 4.54 -13.55
CA PRO A 137 2.70 5.59 -13.32
C PRO A 137 3.10 6.56 -12.20
N ALA A 138 2.51 7.76 -12.26
CA ALA A 138 2.50 8.67 -11.12
C ALA A 138 1.62 8.13 -9.97
N PRO A 139 1.89 8.52 -8.71
CA PRO A 139 1.04 8.17 -7.58
C PRO A 139 -0.43 8.54 -7.82
N ILE A 140 -1.34 7.62 -7.51
CA ILE A 140 -2.80 7.84 -7.67
C ILE A 140 -3.43 8.70 -6.58
N VAL A 141 -2.70 8.94 -5.49
CA VAL A 141 -3.08 9.77 -4.35
C VAL A 141 -1.83 10.47 -3.80
N ASP A 142 -2.03 11.55 -3.06
CA ASP A 142 -0.99 12.13 -2.20
C ASP A 142 -1.06 11.46 -0.82
N HIS A 143 0.05 10.90 -0.34
CA HIS A 143 0.07 10.18 0.94
C HIS A 143 -0.21 11.11 2.14
N SER A 144 0.32 12.33 2.11
CA SER A 144 0.21 13.28 3.22
C SER A 144 -1.24 13.73 3.37
N GLU A 145 -1.89 14.10 2.27
CA GLU A 145 -3.32 14.46 2.25
C GLU A 145 -4.18 13.28 2.73
N ARG A 146 -3.95 12.07 2.20
CA ARG A 146 -4.74 10.88 2.58
C ARG A 146 -4.54 10.47 4.03
N ARG A 147 -3.34 10.68 4.58
CA ARG A 147 -3.07 10.45 5.99
C ARG A 147 -3.96 11.33 6.86
N GLU A 148 -4.07 12.62 6.55
CA GLU A 148 -4.92 13.55 7.29
C GLU A 148 -6.41 13.17 7.17
N GLU A 149 -6.87 12.86 5.95
CA GLU A 149 -8.24 12.41 5.71
C GLU A 149 -8.58 11.13 6.48
N ALA A 150 -7.65 10.17 6.51
CA ALA A 150 -7.81 8.92 7.26
C ALA A 150 -7.94 9.20 8.76
N LEU A 151 -7.06 10.03 9.33
CA LEU A 151 -7.14 10.42 10.74
C LEU A 151 -8.49 11.06 11.07
N ALA A 152 -8.94 12.01 10.24
CA ALA A 152 -10.24 12.66 10.41
C ALA A 152 -11.42 11.68 10.28
N MET A 153 -11.34 10.73 9.34
CA MET A 153 -12.34 9.66 9.19
C MET A 153 -12.45 8.81 10.47
N TYR A 154 -11.33 8.39 11.05
CA TYR A 154 -11.34 7.58 12.27
C TYR A 154 -11.81 8.37 13.50
N LYS A 155 -11.40 9.64 13.66
CA LYS A 155 -11.92 10.52 14.72
C LYS A 155 -13.46 10.61 14.65
N ARG A 156 -14.00 10.93 13.46
CA ARG A 156 -15.46 10.97 13.24
C ARG A 156 -16.16 9.66 13.55
N ALA A 157 -15.60 8.53 13.12
CA ALA A 157 -16.17 7.21 13.38
C ALA A 157 -16.23 6.85 14.87
N ARG A 158 -15.37 7.46 15.70
CA ARG A 158 -15.36 7.32 17.16
C ARG A 158 -16.25 8.33 17.88
N GLY A 159 -16.90 9.24 17.15
CA GLY A 159 -17.67 10.34 17.73
C GLY A 159 -16.81 11.49 18.26
N GLU A 160 -15.56 11.58 17.83
CA GLU A 160 -14.64 12.67 18.15
C GLU A 160 -14.72 13.74 17.06
N ASP A 161 -14.64 15.02 17.45
CA ASP A 161 -14.55 16.11 16.48
C ASP A 161 -13.16 16.10 15.82
N PRO A 162 -13.08 15.98 14.48
CA PRO A 162 -11.80 16.02 13.79
C PRO A 162 -11.04 17.35 13.97
N GLU A 163 -11.74 18.45 14.25
CA GLU A 163 -11.19 19.80 14.43
C GLU A 163 -10.83 20.15 15.88
N GLU A 164 -11.17 19.31 16.86
CA GLU A 164 -10.72 19.45 18.24
C GLU A 164 -9.37 18.72 18.45
N ASP A 165 -8.40 19.44 19.02
CA ASP A 165 -7.07 18.98 19.44
C ASP A 165 -7.01 18.60 20.93
#